data_AF-A0A1I0TNT5-F1
#
_entry.id   AF-A0A1I0TNT5-F1
#
_cell.length_a   1.000
_cell.length_b   1.000
_cell.length_c   1.000
_cell.angle_alpha   90.00
_cell.angle_beta   90.00
_cell.angle_gamma   90.00
#
_symmetry.space_group_name_H-M   'P 1'
#
loop_
_entity.id
_entity.type
_entity.pdbx_description
1 polymer ?
#
loop_
_entity_poly.entity_id
_entity_poly.type
_entity_poly.pdbx_seq_one_letter_code
_entity_poly.pdbx_strand_id
1 'polypeptide(L)'
;MDKPSQTKIQLLHPDLRELAISTFSQAEAKLTGRSKPRITATLRTFKEQQDLYNLGRTVVNPDGRSASKPMGNIVTNAKAGQSIHNYGLALDFVLVIDGKDTSWNMVKDYDQDGRSDWMEVVNVFKANGWEWGGDWVSFKDGPHLQHDYGYTWQQLQAKMIAGEQRNGYVILDRPPVVVPNLYRTTTALNFRTGPSVTSEKIKKIPVILKGEHVAEISRDGEWSLVSYEEIQGYVSNKYLSK
;
A
#
# COMPACT_ATOMS: atom_id res chain seq x y z
N MET A 1 0.14 -7.51 -7.56
CA MET A 1 -0.37 -7.31 -6.22
C MET A 1 -1.19 -8.51 -5.82
N ASP A 2 -0.88 -9.10 -4.66
CA ASP A 2 -1.63 -10.24 -4.14
C ASP A 2 -3.04 -9.87 -3.62
N LYS A 3 -3.92 -10.86 -3.56
CA LYS A 3 -5.31 -10.70 -3.10
C LYS A 3 -5.44 -10.15 -1.67
N PRO A 4 -4.61 -10.59 -0.69
CA PRO A 4 -4.62 -9.99 0.65
C PRO A 4 -4.34 -8.49 0.66
N SER A 5 -3.41 -8.01 -0.17
CA SER A 5 -3.06 -6.59 -0.25
C SER A 5 -4.17 -5.80 -0.95
N GLN A 6 -4.72 -6.32 -2.05
CA GLN A 6 -5.87 -5.72 -2.73
C GLN A 6 -7.06 -5.50 -1.78
N THR A 7 -7.40 -6.52 -0.97
CA THR A 7 -8.52 -6.43 -0.02
C THR A 7 -8.26 -5.37 1.04
N LYS A 8 -7.03 -5.27 1.56
CA LYS A 8 -6.69 -4.24 2.56
C LYS A 8 -6.69 -2.83 1.99
N ILE A 9 -6.26 -2.65 0.74
CA ILE A 9 -6.34 -1.35 0.06
C ILE A 9 -7.79 -0.85 -0.02
N GLN A 10 -8.77 -1.75 -0.21
CA GLN A 10 -10.19 -1.35 -0.23
C GLN A 10 -10.68 -0.79 1.11
N LEU A 11 -9.95 -1.02 2.21
CA LEU A 11 -10.23 -0.43 3.52
C LEU A 11 -9.58 0.94 3.70
N LEU A 12 -8.63 1.34 2.85
CA LEU A 12 -8.08 2.69 2.89
C LEU A 12 -9.18 3.72 2.60
N HIS A 13 -8.90 4.95 3.02
CA HIS A 13 -9.69 6.11 2.67
C HIS A 13 -9.91 6.14 1.14
N PRO A 14 -11.16 6.27 0.62
CA PRO A 14 -11.46 6.15 -0.82
C PRO A 14 -10.55 6.99 -1.72
N ASP A 15 -10.28 8.16 -1.18
CA ASP A 15 -9.51 9.26 -1.73
C ASP A 15 -7.99 8.94 -1.83
N LEU A 16 -7.50 7.92 -1.10
CA LEU A 16 -6.11 7.42 -1.12
C LEU A 16 -5.93 6.12 -1.93
N ARG A 17 -7.02 5.37 -2.20
CA ARG A 17 -6.94 4.00 -2.76
C ARG A 17 -6.19 3.94 -4.08
N GLU A 18 -6.49 4.83 -5.00
CA GLU A 18 -5.85 4.86 -6.32
C GLU A 18 -4.33 5.08 -6.20
N LEU A 19 -3.91 6.05 -5.39
CA LEU A 19 -2.48 6.28 -5.13
C LEU A 19 -1.83 5.04 -4.52
N ALA A 20 -2.47 4.40 -3.55
CA ALA A 20 -1.96 3.19 -2.91
C ALA A 20 -1.82 2.03 -3.92
N ILE A 21 -2.79 1.84 -4.81
CA ILE A 21 -2.75 0.81 -5.86
C ILE A 21 -1.54 1.05 -6.78
N SER A 22 -1.39 2.27 -7.30
CA SER A 22 -0.29 2.59 -8.20
C SER A 22 1.07 2.45 -7.53
N THR A 23 1.22 3.06 -6.36
CA THR A 23 2.48 3.08 -5.60
C THR A 23 2.91 1.66 -5.24
N PHE A 24 1.99 0.84 -4.74
CA PHE A 24 2.29 -0.55 -4.38
C PHE A 24 2.62 -1.40 -5.61
N SER A 25 1.94 -1.20 -6.73
CA SER A 25 2.24 -1.91 -7.98
C SER A 25 3.61 -1.54 -8.53
N GLN A 26 4.00 -0.26 -8.44
CA GLN A 26 5.36 0.18 -8.77
C GLN A 26 6.40 -0.44 -7.84
N ALA A 27 6.12 -0.51 -6.54
CA ALA A 27 7.03 -1.10 -5.55
C ALA A 27 7.22 -2.61 -5.78
N GLU A 28 6.14 -3.34 -6.06
CA GLU A 28 6.21 -4.75 -6.42
C GLU A 28 6.99 -4.99 -7.72
N ALA A 29 6.86 -4.11 -8.71
CA ALA A 29 7.59 -4.20 -9.97
C ALA A 29 9.10 -3.92 -9.83
N LYS A 30 9.54 -3.29 -8.72
CA LYS A 30 10.97 -3.12 -8.42
C LYS A 30 11.63 -4.40 -7.95
N LEU A 31 10.92 -5.23 -7.21
CA LEU A 31 11.49 -6.45 -6.63
C LEU A 31 11.44 -7.58 -7.67
N THR A 32 12.59 -7.90 -8.26
CA THR A 32 12.68 -8.85 -9.39
C THR A 32 13.04 -10.27 -8.98
N GLY A 33 13.49 -10.45 -7.74
CA GLY A 33 13.97 -11.72 -7.22
C GLY A 33 12.92 -12.45 -6.38
N ARG A 34 13.36 -12.90 -5.19
CA ARG A 34 12.59 -13.83 -4.34
C ARG A 34 11.61 -13.14 -3.41
N SER A 35 11.75 -11.83 -3.22
CA SER A 35 10.91 -11.06 -2.31
C SER A 35 9.75 -10.40 -3.07
N LYS A 36 8.60 -10.29 -2.41
CA LYS A 36 7.48 -9.44 -2.86
C LYS A 36 6.93 -8.67 -1.67
N PRO A 37 6.54 -7.39 -1.83
CA PRO A 37 5.88 -6.68 -0.74
C PRO A 37 4.47 -7.24 -0.52
N ARG A 38 4.00 -7.21 0.73
CA ARG A 38 2.62 -7.52 1.12
C ARG A 38 2.13 -6.52 2.15
N ILE A 39 0.90 -6.04 2.00
CA ILE A 39 0.26 -5.17 2.99
C ILE A 39 -0.23 -6.00 4.18
N THR A 40 0.20 -5.62 5.37
CA THR A 40 -0.17 -6.26 6.65
C THR A 40 -1.30 -5.53 7.35
N ALA A 41 -1.38 -4.20 7.24
CA ALA A 41 -2.45 -3.39 7.83
C ALA A 41 -2.79 -2.16 6.97
N THR A 42 -4.03 -1.68 7.09
CA THR A 42 -4.49 -0.40 6.51
C THR A 42 -5.38 0.33 7.51
N LEU A 43 -6.71 0.29 7.35
CA LEU A 43 -7.64 0.86 8.33
C LEU A 43 -7.64 0.02 9.61
N ARG A 44 -7.55 0.72 10.74
CA ARG A 44 -7.73 0.15 12.08
C ARG A 44 -8.80 0.92 12.82
N THR A 45 -9.86 0.26 13.24
CA THR A 45 -10.91 0.90 14.05
C THR A 45 -10.34 1.46 15.35
N PHE A 46 -11.06 2.39 15.97
CA PHE A 46 -10.67 2.97 17.26
C PHE A 46 -10.58 1.90 18.34
N LYS A 47 -11.47 0.90 18.29
CA LYS A 47 -11.43 -0.25 19.20
C LYS A 47 -10.17 -1.09 18.99
N GLU A 48 -9.87 -1.48 17.75
CA GLU A 48 -8.68 -2.27 17.46
C GLU A 48 -7.39 -1.51 17.85
N GLN A 49 -7.33 -0.20 17.65
CA GLN A 49 -6.20 0.61 18.11
C GLN A 49 -6.09 0.65 19.63
N GLN A 50 -7.22 0.75 20.35
CA GLN A 50 -7.21 0.66 21.80
C GLN A 50 -6.73 -0.71 22.29
N ASP A 51 -7.16 -1.78 21.62
CA ASP A 51 -6.73 -3.14 21.95
C ASP A 51 -5.21 -3.31 21.74
N LEU A 52 -4.65 -2.78 20.64
CA LEU A 52 -3.20 -2.75 20.42
C LEU A 52 -2.46 -1.88 21.45
N TYR A 53 -3.02 -0.72 21.82
CA TYR A 53 -2.44 0.12 22.86
C TYR A 53 -2.39 -0.61 24.21
N ASN A 54 -3.36 -1.47 24.50
CA ASN A 54 -3.41 -2.22 25.75
C ASN A 54 -2.35 -3.34 25.82
N LEU A 55 -1.87 -3.87 24.69
CA LEU A 55 -0.83 -4.90 24.64
C LEU A 55 0.50 -4.39 25.23
N GLY A 56 1.09 -5.18 26.11
CA GLY A 56 2.31 -4.80 26.83
C GLY A 56 2.08 -3.81 27.97
N ARG A 57 0.82 -3.39 28.22
CA ARG A 57 0.44 -2.43 29.27
C ARG A 57 -0.54 -3.06 30.26
N THR A 58 -1.77 -3.32 29.80
CA THR A 58 -2.88 -3.86 30.60
C THR A 58 -3.30 -5.25 30.12
N VAL A 59 -2.94 -5.61 28.89
CA VAL A 59 -3.13 -6.95 28.30
C VAL A 59 -1.75 -7.53 28.00
N VAL A 60 -1.55 -8.81 28.32
CA VAL A 60 -0.28 -9.49 28.04
C VAL A 60 -0.11 -9.64 26.54
N ASN A 61 1.00 -9.13 26.02
CA ASN A 61 1.50 -9.49 24.70
C ASN A 61 2.40 -10.72 24.85
N PRO A 62 2.12 -11.85 24.17
CA PRO A 62 3.03 -12.98 24.17
C PRO A 62 4.37 -12.65 23.49
N ASP A 63 4.34 -11.76 22.49
CA ASP A 63 5.55 -11.32 21.82
C ASP A 63 6.45 -10.49 22.77
N GLY A 64 7.73 -10.82 22.78
CA GLY A 64 8.73 -10.23 23.69
C GLY A 64 8.46 -10.45 25.18
N ARG A 65 7.54 -11.37 25.55
CA ARG A 65 7.31 -11.72 26.95
C ARG A 65 8.53 -12.44 27.51
N SER A 66 8.98 -11.97 28.67
CA SER A 66 10.08 -12.58 29.40
C SER A 66 9.88 -12.38 30.91
N ALA A 67 10.76 -12.97 31.72
CA ALA A 67 10.76 -12.73 33.17
C ALA A 67 10.93 -11.24 33.52
N SER A 68 11.76 -10.51 32.75
CA SER A 68 11.98 -9.07 32.95
C SER A 68 10.94 -8.18 32.26
N LYS A 69 10.15 -8.74 31.34
CA LYS A 69 9.06 -8.06 30.63
C LYS A 69 7.78 -8.91 30.68
N PRO A 70 7.15 -9.04 31.86
CA PRO A 70 6.06 -10.01 32.07
C PRO A 70 4.82 -9.73 31.23
N MET A 71 4.62 -8.48 30.80
CA MET A 71 3.55 -8.05 29.91
C MET A 71 3.89 -8.15 28.42
N GLY A 72 5.15 -8.45 28.06
CA GLY A 72 5.63 -8.48 26.68
C GLY A 72 5.81 -7.11 26.04
N ASN A 73 6.01 -7.10 24.73
CA ASN A 73 6.30 -5.90 23.96
C ASN A 73 5.12 -4.94 23.89
N ILE A 74 5.42 -3.64 24.01
CA ILE A 74 4.51 -2.58 23.57
C ILE A 74 4.63 -2.47 22.06
N VAL A 75 3.49 -2.51 21.36
CA VAL A 75 3.44 -2.50 19.89
C VAL A 75 3.04 -1.15 19.30
N THR A 76 2.55 -0.23 20.13
CA THR A 76 2.19 1.13 19.70
C THR A 76 2.16 2.10 20.89
N ASN A 77 2.44 3.37 20.64
CA ASN A 77 2.21 4.46 21.60
C ASN A 77 0.92 5.25 21.34
N ALA A 78 0.28 5.05 20.18
CA ALA A 78 -0.94 5.75 19.83
C ALA A 78 -2.16 5.12 20.50
N LYS A 79 -2.94 5.92 21.22
CA LYS A 79 -4.28 5.53 21.71
C LYS A 79 -5.28 5.53 20.54
N ALA A 80 -6.50 5.09 20.81
CA ALA A 80 -7.61 5.23 19.87
C ALA A 80 -7.75 6.68 19.36
N GLY A 81 -7.76 6.86 18.03
CA GLY A 81 -7.82 8.16 17.37
C GLY A 81 -6.49 8.92 17.30
N GLN A 82 -5.38 8.33 17.75
CA GLN A 82 -4.05 8.96 17.65
C GLN A 82 -3.17 8.34 16.55
N SER A 83 -3.65 7.30 15.88
CA SER A 83 -2.95 6.67 14.76
C SER A 83 -3.57 7.07 13.44
N ILE A 84 -2.74 7.34 12.42
CA ILE A 84 -3.21 7.62 11.06
C ILE A 84 -3.96 6.42 10.45
N HIS A 85 -3.66 5.19 10.89
CA HIS A 85 -4.46 4.00 10.55
C HIS A 85 -5.93 4.13 10.94
N ASN A 86 -6.28 4.95 11.95
CA ASN A 86 -7.66 5.16 12.36
C ASN A 86 -8.52 5.90 11.35
N TYR A 87 -7.89 6.49 10.34
CA TYR A 87 -8.55 7.30 9.31
C TYR A 87 -8.39 6.69 7.91
N GLY A 88 -7.79 5.51 7.81
CA GLY A 88 -7.53 4.82 6.54
C GLY A 88 -6.48 5.51 5.67
N LEU A 89 -5.57 6.28 6.28
CA LEU A 89 -4.55 7.09 5.60
C LEU A 89 -3.12 6.55 5.77
N ALA A 90 -2.99 5.33 6.29
CA ALA A 90 -1.72 4.64 6.48
C ALA A 90 -1.83 3.16 6.12
N LEU A 91 -0.70 2.56 5.79
CA LEU A 91 -0.54 1.13 5.60
C LEU A 91 0.77 0.64 6.21
N ASP A 92 0.75 -0.61 6.62
CA ASP A 92 1.95 -1.35 7.01
C ASP A 92 2.26 -2.41 5.95
N PHE A 93 3.55 -2.66 5.71
CA PHE A 93 3.97 -3.73 4.80
C PHE A 93 5.03 -4.66 5.40
N VAL A 94 5.20 -5.80 4.74
CA VAL A 94 6.24 -6.79 5.00
C VAL A 94 6.76 -7.33 3.67
N LEU A 95 7.97 -7.87 3.65
CA LEU A 95 8.46 -8.67 2.52
C LEU A 95 8.08 -10.14 2.70
N VAL A 96 7.57 -10.76 1.64
CA VAL A 96 7.31 -12.20 1.58
C VAL A 96 8.36 -12.84 0.68
N ILE A 97 9.14 -13.77 1.23
CA ILE A 97 10.24 -14.46 0.57
C ILE A 97 9.75 -15.82 0.07
N ASP A 98 9.94 -16.08 -1.22
CA ASP A 98 9.49 -17.31 -1.92
C ASP A 98 8.01 -17.63 -1.74
N GLY A 99 7.19 -16.62 -1.49
CA GLY A 99 5.76 -16.77 -1.22
C GLY A 99 5.42 -17.44 0.12
N LYS A 100 6.40 -17.67 1.00
CA LYS A 100 6.24 -18.45 2.24
C LYS A 100 6.60 -17.65 3.49
N ASP A 101 7.85 -17.20 3.57
CA ASP A 101 8.39 -16.61 4.78
C ASP A 101 8.19 -15.10 4.80
N THR A 102 7.95 -14.52 5.96
CA THR A 102 7.86 -13.06 6.12
C THR A 102 9.16 -12.51 6.67
N SER A 103 9.57 -11.35 6.17
CA SER A 103 10.80 -10.67 6.56
C SER A 103 10.55 -9.19 6.80
N TRP A 104 11.02 -8.71 7.95
CA TRP A 104 11.11 -7.30 8.34
C TRP A 104 12.54 -6.76 8.21
N ASN A 105 13.41 -7.48 7.49
CA ASN A 105 14.81 -7.09 7.35
C ASN A 105 14.94 -5.92 6.36
N MET A 106 15.32 -4.75 6.88
CA MET A 106 15.43 -3.51 6.10
C MET A 106 16.74 -3.35 5.32
N VAL A 107 17.66 -4.31 5.40
CA VAL A 107 19.00 -4.23 4.77
C VAL A 107 19.30 -5.37 3.82
N LYS A 108 18.43 -6.39 3.75
CA LYS A 108 18.63 -7.53 2.85
C LYS A 108 18.31 -7.14 1.42
N ASP A 109 19.18 -7.63 0.53
CA ASP A 109 19.10 -7.61 -0.91
C ASP A 109 18.80 -9.06 -1.35
N TYR A 110 17.56 -9.35 -1.72
CA TYR A 110 17.09 -10.69 -2.08
C TYR A 110 17.10 -10.93 -3.60
N ASP A 111 17.23 -9.89 -4.42
CA ASP A 111 17.33 -10.00 -5.88
C ASP A 111 18.73 -9.71 -6.44
N GLN A 112 19.67 -9.36 -5.56
CA GLN A 112 21.11 -9.19 -5.81
C GLN A 112 21.42 -8.04 -6.77
N ASP A 113 20.57 -7.00 -6.78
CA ASP A 113 20.76 -5.80 -7.60
C ASP A 113 21.69 -4.75 -6.95
N GLY A 114 22.15 -5.01 -5.72
CA GLY A 114 23.00 -4.12 -4.93
C GLY A 114 22.24 -3.12 -4.06
N ARG A 115 20.91 -3.23 -3.96
CA ARG A 115 20.03 -2.40 -3.13
C ARG A 115 19.25 -3.28 -2.17
N SER A 116 18.82 -2.72 -1.04
CA SER A 116 17.91 -3.46 -0.17
C SER A 116 16.49 -3.35 -0.69
N ASP A 117 15.83 -4.50 -0.87
CA ASP A 117 14.43 -4.61 -1.32
C ASP A 117 13.48 -3.79 -0.45
N TRP A 118 13.71 -3.75 0.86
CA TRP A 118 12.90 -2.93 1.77
C TRP A 118 12.99 -1.45 1.41
N MET A 119 14.21 -0.98 1.16
CA MET A 119 14.46 0.40 0.81
C MET A 119 13.99 0.73 -0.60
N GLU A 120 13.97 -0.22 -1.53
CA GLU A 120 13.36 0.00 -2.84
C GLU A 120 11.86 0.25 -2.73
N VAL A 121 11.14 -0.56 -1.94
CA VAL A 121 9.71 -0.34 -1.65
C VAL A 121 9.52 1.04 -1.02
N VAL A 122 10.26 1.36 0.05
CA VAL A 122 10.19 2.66 0.73
C VAL A 122 10.47 3.82 -0.22
N ASN A 123 11.49 3.71 -1.08
CA ASN A 123 11.87 4.76 -2.02
C ASN A 123 10.78 5.00 -3.07
N VAL A 124 10.11 3.96 -3.56
CA VAL A 124 8.94 4.11 -4.44
C VAL A 124 7.81 4.83 -3.72
N PHE A 125 7.52 4.47 -2.47
CA PHE A 125 6.50 5.13 -1.68
C PHE A 125 6.81 6.61 -1.45
N LYS A 126 8.03 6.93 -1.03
CA LYS A 126 8.49 8.32 -0.84
C LYS A 126 8.44 9.12 -2.14
N ALA A 127 8.84 8.52 -3.26
CA ALA A 127 8.75 9.17 -4.58
C ALA A 127 7.29 9.48 -5.00
N ASN A 128 6.32 8.74 -4.48
CA ASN A 128 4.88 8.96 -4.69
C ASN A 128 4.22 9.77 -3.55
N GLY A 129 5.01 10.50 -2.75
CA GLY A 129 4.51 11.44 -1.75
C GLY A 129 4.13 10.84 -0.40
N TRP A 130 4.43 9.56 -0.15
CA TRP A 130 4.20 8.95 1.15
C TRP A 130 5.33 9.27 2.12
N GLU A 131 4.97 9.41 3.39
CA GLU A 131 5.90 9.46 4.51
C GLU A 131 6.20 8.04 5.01
N TRP A 132 7.44 7.81 5.45
CA TRP A 132 7.89 6.53 5.98
C TRP A 132 8.23 6.63 7.47
N GLY A 133 7.66 5.74 8.29
CA GLY A 133 7.87 5.72 9.74
C GLY A 133 9.31 5.41 10.16
N GLY A 134 10.14 4.82 9.30
CA GLY A 134 11.56 4.63 9.55
C GLY A 134 12.39 5.92 9.58
N ASP A 135 11.87 7.01 9.00
CA ASP A 135 12.50 8.33 9.03
C ASP A 135 12.18 9.13 10.30
N TRP A 136 11.24 8.66 11.13
CA TRP A 136 10.85 9.36 12.36
C TRP A 136 12.03 9.49 13.34
N VAL A 137 12.08 10.63 14.05
CA VAL A 137 13.16 10.93 15.02
C VAL A 137 13.12 9.98 16.22
N SER A 138 11.93 9.60 16.65
CA SER A 138 11.69 8.70 17.78
C SER A 138 10.61 7.69 17.42
N PHE A 139 10.68 6.49 17.99
CA PHE A 139 9.75 5.39 17.70
C PHE A 139 9.66 5.06 16.21
N LYS A 140 10.82 4.87 15.58
CA LYS A 140 10.93 4.46 14.18
C LYS A 140 10.10 3.20 13.94
N ASP A 141 9.21 3.29 12.96
CA ASP A 141 8.31 2.22 12.57
C ASP A 141 8.59 1.85 11.11
N GLY A 142 9.45 0.85 10.92
CA GLY A 142 9.91 0.44 9.60
C GLY A 142 8.76 0.05 8.66
N PRO A 143 7.78 -0.76 9.08
CA PRO A 143 6.62 -1.13 8.25
C PRO A 143 5.72 0.03 7.82
N HIS A 144 5.67 1.11 8.60
CA HIS A 144 4.63 2.14 8.47
C HIS A 144 4.88 3.10 7.31
N LEU A 145 3.85 3.28 6.48
CA LEU A 145 3.79 4.25 5.39
C LEU A 145 2.48 5.02 5.50
N GLN A 146 2.53 6.36 5.43
CA GLN A 146 1.33 7.20 5.49
C GLN A 146 1.27 8.26 4.41
N HIS A 147 0.04 8.63 4.04
CA HIS A 147 -0.23 9.76 3.18
C HIS A 147 -1.48 10.49 3.72
N ASP A 148 -1.25 11.37 4.68
CA ASP A 148 -2.29 12.04 5.47
C ASP A 148 -2.77 13.36 4.86
N TYR A 149 -2.27 13.76 3.68
CA TYR A 149 -2.58 15.05 3.02
C TYR A 149 -2.20 16.28 3.86
N GLY A 150 -1.23 16.15 4.76
CA GLY A 150 -0.80 17.21 5.66
C GLY A 150 -1.67 17.35 6.91
N TYR A 151 -2.63 16.44 7.12
CA TYR A 151 -3.43 16.42 8.33
C TYR A 151 -2.70 15.75 9.49
N THR A 152 -2.75 16.35 10.67
CA THR A 152 -2.37 15.67 11.91
C THR A 152 -3.50 14.77 12.40
N TRP A 153 -3.17 13.76 13.23
CA TRP A 153 -4.21 12.92 13.85
C TRP A 153 -5.21 13.74 14.67
N GLN A 154 -4.80 14.85 15.29
CA GLN A 154 -5.69 15.75 16.04
C GLN A 154 -6.76 16.36 15.13
N GLN A 155 -6.36 16.82 13.93
CA GLN A 155 -7.28 17.41 12.97
C GLN A 155 -8.25 16.36 12.43
N LEU A 156 -7.76 15.16 12.10
CA LEU A 156 -8.59 14.05 11.66
C LEU A 156 -9.56 13.61 12.77
N GLN A 157 -9.11 13.56 14.02
CA GLN A 157 -9.95 13.24 15.17
C GLN A 157 -11.04 14.29 15.37
N ALA A 158 -10.70 15.58 15.28
CA ALA A 158 -11.66 16.67 15.41
C ALA A 158 -12.76 16.57 14.35
N LYS A 159 -12.38 16.31 13.08
CA LYS A 159 -13.33 16.08 11.98
C LYS A 159 -14.26 14.88 12.25
N MET A 160 -13.70 13.74 12.71
CA MET A 160 -14.51 12.59 13.10
C MET A 160 -15.53 12.94 14.19
N ILE A 161 -15.12 13.65 15.24
CA ILE A 161 -15.97 14.05 16.36
C ILE A 161 -17.05 15.04 15.91
N ALA A 162 -16.71 15.97 15.02
CA ALA A 162 -17.65 16.92 14.43
C ALA A 162 -18.65 16.28 13.45
N GLY A 163 -18.49 14.98 13.15
CA GLY A 163 -19.35 14.28 12.18
C GLY A 163 -19.05 14.65 10.73
N GLU A 164 -17.89 15.25 10.44
CA GLU A 164 -17.42 15.56 9.08
C GLU A 164 -16.94 14.29 8.38
N GLN A 165 -17.89 13.40 8.09
CA GLN A 165 -17.62 12.07 7.56
C GLN A 165 -18.55 11.71 6.40
N ARG A 166 -18.04 10.91 5.47
CA ARG A 166 -18.80 10.28 4.40
C ARG A 166 -18.45 8.79 4.35
N ASN A 167 -19.45 7.93 4.50
CA ASN A 167 -19.29 6.46 4.49
C ASN A 167 -18.27 5.94 5.52
N GLY A 168 -18.22 6.55 6.71
CA GLY A 168 -17.31 6.15 7.80
C GLY A 168 -15.87 6.65 7.65
N TYR A 169 -15.59 7.51 6.66
CA TYR A 169 -14.30 8.16 6.48
C TYR A 169 -14.44 9.66 6.67
N VAL A 170 -13.41 10.31 7.21
CA VAL A 170 -13.35 11.78 7.32
C VAL A 170 -13.49 12.44 5.95
N ILE A 171 -14.14 13.61 5.89
CA ILE A 171 -14.11 14.43 4.69
C ILE A 171 -12.79 15.22 4.69
N LEU A 172 -11.98 14.99 3.66
CA LEU A 172 -10.68 15.64 3.48
C LEU A 172 -10.82 16.82 2.53
N ASP A 173 -10.36 18.00 2.97
CA ASP A 173 -10.27 19.21 2.17
C ASP A 173 -8.90 19.23 1.49
N ARG A 174 -8.79 18.55 0.35
CA ARG A 174 -7.52 18.31 -0.34
C ARG A 174 -7.65 18.43 -1.86
N PRO A 175 -6.56 18.74 -2.56
CA PRO A 175 -6.54 18.55 -4.00
C PRO A 175 -6.67 17.05 -4.34
N PRO A 176 -7.27 16.71 -5.50
CA PRO A 176 -7.24 15.34 -6.01
C PRO A 176 -5.80 14.83 -6.08
N VAL A 177 -5.58 13.57 -5.71
CA VAL A 177 -4.26 12.97 -5.91
C VAL A 177 -4.06 12.73 -7.39
N VAL A 178 -3.12 13.44 -8.00
CA VAL A 178 -2.66 13.10 -9.34
C VAL A 178 -1.70 11.95 -9.19
N VAL A 179 -2.14 10.75 -9.53
CA VAL A 179 -1.28 9.55 -9.53
C VAL A 179 -0.62 9.45 -10.90
N PRO A 180 0.71 9.71 -11.02
CA PRO A 180 1.39 9.56 -12.30
C PRO A 180 1.26 8.11 -12.76
N ASN A 181 0.96 7.93 -14.06
CA ASN A 181 0.94 6.63 -14.73
C ASN A 181 -0.11 5.62 -14.21
N LEU A 182 -1.08 6.02 -13.37
CA LEU A 182 -2.24 5.18 -13.09
C LEU A 182 -3.37 5.53 -14.05
N TYR A 183 -3.89 4.52 -14.75
CA TYR A 183 -5.00 4.69 -15.67
C TYR A 183 -6.15 3.77 -15.30
N ARG A 184 -7.36 4.27 -15.48
CA ARG A 184 -8.59 3.50 -15.40
C ARG A 184 -8.96 2.97 -16.77
N THR A 185 -9.34 1.70 -16.84
CA THR A 185 -9.84 1.11 -18.08
C THR A 185 -11.23 1.65 -18.39
N THR A 186 -11.45 2.11 -19.61
CA THR A 186 -12.77 2.62 -20.03
C THR A 186 -13.71 1.50 -20.50
N THR A 187 -13.15 0.31 -20.74
CA THR A 187 -13.85 -0.91 -21.16
C THR A 187 -13.11 -2.17 -20.68
N ALA A 188 -13.67 -3.33 -20.92
CA ALA A 188 -12.99 -4.61 -20.72
C ALA A 188 -11.84 -4.78 -21.72
N LEU A 189 -10.62 -5.06 -21.24
CA LEU A 189 -9.41 -5.14 -22.06
C LEU A 189 -8.75 -6.53 -22.01
N ASN A 190 -8.21 -6.96 -23.15
CA ASN A 190 -7.35 -8.13 -23.20
C ASN A 190 -5.89 -7.68 -23.03
N PHE A 191 -5.15 -8.37 -22.18
CA PHE A 191 -3.70 -8.21 -22.06
C PHE A 191 -2.97 -8.83 -23.24
N ARG A 192 -1.94 -8.14 -23.74
CA ARG A 192 -1.16 -8.58 -24.90
C ARG A 192 0.33 -8.72 -24.60
N THR A 193 0.99 -9.63 -25.31
CA THR A 193 2.44 -9.86 -25.18
C THR A 193 3.30 -8.82 -25.89
N GLY A 194 2.72 -8.00 -26.78
CA GLY A 194 3.41 -6.91 -27.47
C GLY A 194 2.48 -5.74 -27.85
N PRO A 195 3.03 -4.61 -28.30
CA PRO A 195 2.30 -3.39 -28.64
C PRO A 195 1.58 -3.49 -30.01
N SER A 196 0.75 -4.52 -30.19
CA SER A 196 0.01 -4.73 -31.44
C SER A 196 -1.28 -5.51 -31.24
N VAL A 197 -2.30 -5.22 -32.04
CA VAL A 197 -3.55 -6.02 -32.06
C VAL A 197 -3.35 -7.45 -32.57
N THR A 198 -2.23 -7.74 -33.23
CA THR A 198 -1.89 -9.08 -33.73
C THR A 198 -1.03 -9.90 -32.77
N SER A 199 -0.47 -9.28 -31.72
CA SER A 199 0.32 -10.04 -30.75
C SER A 199 -0.57 -10.95 -29.92
N GLU A 200 0.03 -12.01 -29.38
CA GLU A 200 -0.69 -12.96 -28.54
C GLU A 200 -1.31 -12.28 -27.31
N LYS A 201 -2.43 -12.84 -26.87
CA LYS A 201 -3.05 -12.46 -25.60
C LYS A 201 -2.36 -13.21 -24.46
N ILE A 202 -2.19 -12.57 -23.32
CA ILE A 202 -1.67 -13.23 -22.13
C ILE A 202 -2.77 -14.12 -21.56
N LYS A 203 -2.61 -15.43 -21.67
CA LYS A 203 -3.62 -16.43 -21.27
C LYS A 203 -3.85 -16.53 -19.76
N LYS A 204 -2.93 -15.98 -18.96
CA LYS A 204 -2.97 -16.04 -17.49
C LYS A 204 -4.00 -15.08 -16.86
N ILE A 205 -4.39 -14.02 -17.58
CA ILE A 205 -5.51 -13.14 -17.21
C ILE A 205 -6.54 -13.19 -18.33
N PRO A 206 -7.81 -13.52 -18.05
CA PRO A 206 -8.82 -13.59 -19.10
C PRO A 206 -9.12 -12.19 -19.67
N VAL A 207 -9.35 -11.19 -18.81
CA VAL A 207 -9.76 -9.82 -19.16
C VAL A 207 -9.50 -8.89 -17.96
N ILE A 208 -9.00 -7.67 -18.20
CA ILE A 208 -9.10 -6.56 -17.23
C ILE A 208 -10.49 -5.95 -17.37
N LEU A 209 -11.27 -5.91 -16.30
CA LEU A 209 -12.64 -5.41 -16.36
C LEU A 209 -12.69 -3.89 -16.56
N LYS A 210 -13.84 -3.39 -17.02
CA LYS A 210 -14.08 -1.95 -17.14
C LYS A 210 -14.01 -1.30 -15.76
N GLY A 211 -13.28 -0.20 -15.68
CA GLY A 211 -13.17 0.61 -14.49
C GLY A 211 -12.10 0.14 -13.51
N GLU A 212 -11.39 -0.93 -13.84
CA GLU A 212 -10.19 -1.38 -13.13
C GLU A 212 -9.02 -0.42 -13.41
N HIS A 213 -8.07 -0.40 -12.48
CA HIS A 213 -6.89 0.43 -12.61
C HIS A 213 -5.69 -0.40 -13.08
N VAL A 214 -4.89 0.19 -13.96
CA VAL A 214 -3.62 -0.36 -14.45
C VAL A 214 -2.52 0.66 -14.28
N ALA A 215 -1.36 0.20 -13.81
CA ALA A 215 -0.17 1.05 -13.69
C ALA A 215 0.65 0.98 -14.97
N GLU A 216 0.79 2.08 -15.69
CA GLU A 216 1.65 2.22 -16.87
C GLU A 216 3.13 2.18 -16.45
N ILE A 217 3.84 1.19 -16.97
CA ILE A 217 5.28 0.98 -16.79
C ILE A 217 6.03 1.79 -17.86
N SER A 218 5.60 1.68 -19.11
CA SER A 218 6.18 2.40 -20.25
C SER A 218 5.15 2.56 -21.37
N ARG A 219 5.46 3.44 -22.33
CA ARG A 219 4.61 3.71 -23.50
C ARG A 219 5.40 3.51 -24.78
N ASP A 220 4.79 2.81 -25.73
CA ASP A 220 5.28 2.56 -27.08
C ASP A 220 4.19 2.95 -28.08
N GLY A 221 4.28 4.18 -28.59
CA GLY A 221 3.27 4.76 -29.48
C GLY A 221 1.86 4.73 -28.87
N GLU A 222 0.95 4.02 -29.55
CA GLU A 222 -0.47 3.86 -29.17
C GLU A 222 -0.73 2.76 -28.13
N TRP A 223 0.35 2.20 -27.54
CA TRP A 223 0.30 1.13 -26.55
C TRP A 223 1.04 1.48 -25.28
N SER A 224 0.51 1.01 -24.16
CA SER A 224 1.14 1.10 -22.83
C SER A 224 1.48 -0.30 -22.37
N LEU A 225 2.72 -0.52 -21.94
CA LEU A 225 3.05 -1.64 -21.07
C LEU A 225 2.52 -1.31 -19.68
N VAL A 226 1.66 -2.16 -19.15
CA VAL A 226 1.04 -1.94 -17.84
C VAL A 226 1.20 -3.16 -16.93
N SER A 227 1.13 -2.93 -15.62
CA SER A 227 1.02 -3.99 -14.60
C SER A 227 -0.43 -4.14 -14.14
N TYR A 228 -0.91 -5.38 -14.09
CA TYR A 228 -2.21 -5.76 -13.50
C TYR A 228 -2.10 -7.16 -12.89
N GLU A 229 -2.48 -7.32 -11.61
CA GLU A 229 -2.43 -8.61 -10.89
C GLU A 229 -1.08 -9.38 -11.02
N GLU A 230 0.05 -8.68 -10.84
CA GLU A 230 1.42 -9.24 -10.95
C GLU A 230 1.84 -9.67 -12.37
N ILE A 231 1.03 -9.35 -13.36
CA ILE A 231 1.30 -9.68 -14.75
C ILE A 231 1.53 -8.37 -15.49
N GLN A 232 2.55 -8.37 -16.34
CA GLN A 232 2.84 -7.25 -17.22
C GLN A 232 2.34 -7.57 -18.63
N GLY A 233 1.74 -6.59 -19.29
CA GLY A 233 1.22 -6.76 -20.64
C GLY A 233 0.90 -5.43 -21.29
N TYR A 234 0.76 -5.47 -22.61
CA TYR A 234 0.42 -4.30 -23.40
C TYR A 234 -1.10 -4.14 -23.53
N VAL A 235 -1.56 -2.90 -23.39
CA VAL A 235 -2.95 -2.46 -23.68
C VAL A 235 -2.92 -1.21 -24.56
N SER A 236 -3.99 -0.97 -25.32
CA SER A 236 -4.08 0.22 -26.18
C SER A 236 -4.44 1.45 -25.36
N ASN A 237 -3.72 2.55 -25.61
CA ASN A 237 -3.89 3.85 -24.94
C ASN A 237 -5.30 4.40 -25.08
N LYS A 238 -5.99 4.06 -26.19
CA LYS A 238 -7.39 4.44 -26.45
C LYS A 238 -8.35 4.09 -25.31
N TYR A 239 -8.03 3.05 -24.54
CA TYR A 239 -8.90 2.55 -23.49
C TYR A 239 -8.42 2.87 -22.08
N LEU A 240 -7.46 3.79 -21.97
CA LEU A 240 -6.92 4.29 -20.71
C LEU A 240 -7.37 5.72 -20.48
N SER A 241 -7.95 6.00 -19.32
CA SER A 241 -8.26 7.36 -18.86
C SER A 241 -7.55 7.67 -17.55
N LYS A 242 -7.13 8.91 -17.36
CA LYS A 242 -6.82 9.41 -16.01
C LYS A 242 -8.09 9.58 -15.19
#